data_AF-A0A3C0KSH3-F1
#
_entry.id   AF-A0A3C0KSH3-F1
#
_cell.length_a   1.000
_cell.length_b   1.000
_cell.length_c   1.000
_cell.angle_alpha   90.00
_cell.angle_beta   90.00
_cell.angle_gamma   90.00
#
_symmetry.space_group_name_H-M   'P 1'
#
loop_
_entity.id
_entity.type
_entity.pdbx_description
1 polymer ?
#
loop_
_entity_poly.entity_id
_entity_poly.type
_entity_poly.pdbx_seq_one_letter_code
_entity_poly.pdbx_strand_id
1 'polypeptide(L)'
;MWFSKPHPDKAGQKNAHVKEGLFEGEYAFRGSFHATIQNGDFRGPHAFHAAQDARVLGGRFSNAFSFYAAERLEISGGEFSGSMACYGIKSAAVKGGTFTGDYAFCEGSNVVLTGGDFTGRGALSEARHAEVRGGRFDGAEFGITALGMVIHGGHFTGSDLLRSSIRTVVLGGTMTGRNVLEEATEARVMTHGTIGHLGKVLSGVIAARRIEAISPDLVVSEGMIIMAEETGTTDERVILLPAGTIPDGAPADTKQALSHLQSLIDAYAKGE
;
A
#
# COMPACT_ATOMS: atom_id res chain seq x y z
N MET A 1 22.13 3.11 -23.60
CA MET A 1 22.61 1.76 -23.25
C MET A 1 22.27 0.81 -24.39
N TRP A 2 23.22 -0.01 -24.80
CA TRP A 2 23.02 -1.03 -25.83
C TRP A 2 22.84 -2.37 -25.11
N PHE A 3 21.62 -2.91 -25.09
CA PHE A 3 21.35 -4.23 -24.51
C PHE A 3 21.60 -5.29 -25.57
N SER A 4 22.52 -6.23 -25.31
CA SER A 4 22.58 -7.46 -26.10
C SER A 4 21.26 -8.21 -25.92
N LYS A 5 20.59 -8.58 -27.03
CA LYS A 5 19.46 -9.51 -26.95
C LYS A 5 19.95 -10.77 -26.21
N PRO A 6 19.25 -11.20 -25.15
CA PRO A 6 19.68 -12.34 -24.36
C PRO A 6 19.66 -13.57 -25.25
N HIS A 7 20.62 -14.45 -25.02
CA HIS A 7 20.65 -15.75 -25.69
C HIS A 7 19.32 -16.46 -25.40
N PRO A 8 18.61 -17.01 -26.43
CA PRO A 8 17.32 -17.67 -26.26
C PRO A 8 17.32 -18.77 -25.17
N ASP A 9 18.49 -19.36 -24.87
CA ASP A 9 18.69 -20.39 -23.84
C ASP A 9 18.46 -19.91 -22.39
N LYS A 10 18.32 -18.60 -22.15
CA LYS A 10 18.00 -18.06 -20.82
C LYS A 10 16.50 -18.03 -20.54
N ALA A 11 15.65 -18.00 -21.56
CA ALA A 11 14.20 -18.08 -21.38
C ALA A 11 13.80 -19.51 -20.98
N GLY A 12 12.80 -19.63 -20.09
CA GLY A 12 12.32 -20.92 -19.59
C GLY A 12 13.22 -21.59 -18.55
N GLN A 13 14.34 -20.96 -18.16
CA GLN A 13 15.20 -21.48 -17.11
C GLN A 13 14.45 -21.51 -15.78
N LYS A 14 14.48 -22.68 -15.13
CA LYS A 14 13.88 -22.85 -13.81
C LYS A 14 14.63 -22.02 -12.78
N ASN A 15 15.95 -22.04 -12.72
CA ASN A 15 16.75 -21.22 -11.79
C ASN A 15 17.50 -20.10 -12.54
N ALA A 16 16.76 -19.12 -13.04
CA ALA A 16 17.35 -18.07 -13.87
C ALA A 16 18.19 -17.08 -13.05
N HIS A 17 19.41 -16.79 -13.51
CA HIS A 17 20.24 -15.70 -12.99
C HIS A 17 20.41 -14.62 -14.07
N VAL A 18 19.55 -13.61 -14.04
CA VAL A 18 19.52 -12.54 -15.05
C VAL A 18 20.37 -11.37 -14.56
N LYS A 19 21.57 -11.23 -15.12
CA LYS A 19 22.45 -10.09 -14.84
C LYS A 19 22.09 -8.85 -15.66
N GLU A 20 21.72 -9.05 -16.92
CA GLU A 20 21.32 -8.05 -17.90
C GLU A 20 20.64 -8.74 -19.10
N GLY A 21 20.04 -7.95 -20.00
CA GLY A 21 19.46 -8.44 -21.26
C GLY A 21 18.13 -7.79 -21.59
N LEU A 22 17.67 -7.95 -22.83
CA LEU A 22 16.38 -7.50 -23.34
C LEU A 22 15.41 -8.68 -23.55
N PHE A 23 14.41 -8.83 -22.70
CA PHE A 23 13.45 -9.95 -22.74
C PHE A 23 12.12 -9.49 -23.30
N GLU A 24 11.90 -9.71 -24.59
CA GLU A 24 10.69 -9.26 -25.30
C GLU A 24 9.58 -10.32 -25.34
N GLY A 25 9.91 -11.58 -25.08
CA GLY A 25 8.98 -12.70 -25.14
C GLY A 25 8.03 -12.77 -23.94
N GLU A 26 6.77 -13.15 -24.20
CA GLU A 26 5.82 -13.51 -23.16
C GLU A 26 6.30 -14.74 -22.39
N TYR A 27 5.94 -14.85 -21.10
CA TYR A 27 6.25 -16.03 -20.27
C TYR A 27 7.74 -16.37 -20.19
N ALA A 28 8.62 -15.36 -20.32
CA ALA A 28 10.07 -15.53 -20.39
C ALA A 28 10.64 -16.46 -19.30
N PHE A 29 10.06 -16.47 -18.10
CA PHE A 29 10.49 -17.26 -16.95
C PHE A 29 9.31 -17.96 -16.26
N ARG A 30 8.34 -18.47 -17.03
CA ARG A 30 7.17 -19.14 -16.46
C ARG A 30 7.54 -20.33 -15.56
N GLY A 31 7.00 -20.28 -14.34
CA GLY A 31 7.19 -21.30 -13.31
C GLY A 31 8.66 -21.47 -12.92
N SER A 32 9.46 -20.40 -12.99
CA SER A 32 10.83 -20.40 -12.48
C SER A 32 10.84 -20.55 -10.96
N PHE A 33 11.86 -21.20 -10.43
CA PHE A 33 12.21 -21.32 -9.02
C PHE A 33 13.46 -20.49 -8.75
N HIS A 34 13.49 -19.72 -7.67
CA HIS A 34 14.69 -18.97 -7.24
C HIS A 34 15.29 -18.03 -8.32
N ALA A 35 14.46 -17.49 -9.21
CA ALA A 35 14.92 -16.57 -10.24
C ALA A 35 15.53 -15.32 -9.59
N THR A 36 16.78 -15.01 -9.90
CA THR A 36 17.47 -13.81 -9.43
C THR A 36 17.67 -12.84 -10.58
N ILE A 37 17.06 -11.66 -10.48
CA ILE A 37 17.14 -10.59 -11.48
C ILE A 37 17.95 -9.44 -10.89
N GLN A 38 19.15 -9.20 -11.42
CA GLN A 38 20.00 -8.07 -11.04
C GLN A 38 19.71 -6.84 -11.89
N ASN A 39 19.44 -7.03 -13.17
CA ASN A 39 19.09 -5.99 -14.13
C ASN A 39 18.43 -6.63 -15.37
N GLY A 40 18.08 -5.82 -16.37
CA GLY A 40 17.49 -6.23 -17.63
C GLY A 40 16.31 -5.34 -18.02
N ASP A 41 15.88 -5.43 -19.27
CA ASP A 41 14.69 -4.77 -19.80
C ASP A 41 13.68 -5.84 -20.22
N PHE A 42 12.65 -6.03 -19.42
CA PHE A 42 11.58 -7.01 -19.61
C PHE A 42 10.40 -6.30 -20.24
N ARG A 43 10.18 -6.61 -21.51
CA ARG A 43 9.13 -6.03 -22.35
C ARG A 43 8.07 -7.05 -22.76
N GLY A 44 8.23 -8.33 -22.43
CA GLY A 44 7.14 -9.29 -22.60
C GLY A 44 6.13 -9.21 -21.45
N PRO A 45 4.82 -9.38 -21.69
CA PRO A 45 3.86 -9.59 -20.62
C PRO A 45 4.12 -10.92 -19.90
N HIS A 46 3.64 -11.06 -18.67
CA HIS A 46 3.74 -12.32 -17.92
C HIS A 46 5.18 -12.87 -17.79
N ALA A 47 6.18 -11.99 -17.78
CA ALA A 47 7.59 -12.38 -17.79
C ALA A 47 7.92 -13.41 -16.69
N PHE A 48 7.33 -13.27 -15.50
CA PHE A 48 7.48 -14.16 -14.36
C PHE A 48 6.11 -14.69 -13.87
N HIS A 49 5.43 -15.45 -14.73
CA HIS A 49 4.18 -16.14 -14.37
C HIS A 49 4.44 -17.33 -13.44
N ALA A 50 3.73 -17.39 -12.31
CA ALA A 50 3.80 -18.46 -11.31
C ALA A 50 5.23 -18.75 -10.81
N ALA A 51 6.07 -17.71 -10.72
CA ALA A 51 7.41 -17.85 -10.19
C ALA A 51 7.38 -18.17 -8.68
N GLN A 52 8.31 -19.01 -8.25
CA GLN A 52 8.52 -19.38 -6.86
C GLN A 52 9.84 -18.78 -6.38
N ASP A 53 9.81 -18.08 -5.24
CA ASP A 53 10.98 -17.46 -4.61
C ASP A 53 11.81 -16.56 -5.56
N ALA A 54 11.14 -15.74 -6.37
CA ALA A 54 11.81 -14.81 -7.26
C ALA A 54 12.39 -13.63 -6.48
N ARG A 55 13.58 -13.15 -6.88
CA ARG A 55 14.28 -12.02 -6.28
C ARG A 55 14.70 -11.01 -7.34
N VAL A 56 14.18 -9.80 -7.24
CA VAL A 56 14.50 -8.65 -8.08
C VAL A 56 15.35 -7.67 -7.30
N LEU A 57 16.53 -7.37 -7.82
CA LEU A 57 17.46 -6.38 -7.28
C LEU A 57 17.51 -5.12 -8.15
N GLY A 58 16.94 -5.19 -9.36
CA GLY A 58 16.90 -4.10 -10.33
C GLY A 58 16.34 -4.57 -11.68
N GLY A 59 16.34 -3.67 -12.67
CA GLY A 59 15.79 -3.91 -14.01
C GLY A 59 14.53 -3.07 -14.29
N ARG A 60 14.11 -3.10 -15.56
CA ARG A 60 12.94 -2.38 -16.06
C ARG A 60 11.90 -3.36 -16.56
N PHE A 61 10.68 -3.24 -16.06
CA PHE A 61 9.55 -4.11 -16.32
C PHE A 61 8.43 -3.28 -16.95
N SER A 62 8.39 -3.28 -18.28
CA SER A 62 7.63 -2.26 -19.02
C SER A 62 6.19 -2.68 -19.31
N ASN A 63 5.88 -3.96 -19.18
CA ASN A 63 4.61 -4.54 -19.61
C ASN A 63 3.78 -5.11 -18.47
N ALA A 64 2.49 -5.27 -18.75
CA ALA A 64 1.52 -5.72 -17.76
C ALA A 64 1.84 -7.10 -17.20
N PHE A 65 1.40 -7.36 -15.96
CA PHE A 65 1.50 -8.67 -15.32
C PHE A 65 2.92 -9.24 -15.26
N SER A 66 3.93 -8.38 -15.12
CA SER A 66 5.34 -8.79 -15.11
C SER A 66 5.60 -9.91 -14.10
N PHE A 67 5.00 -9.83 -12.92
CA PHE A 67 4.92 -10.90 -11.93
C PHE A 67 3.44 -11.23 -11.70
N TYR A 68 3.03 -12.41 -12.16
CA TYR A 68 1.64 -12.85 -12.06
C TYR A 68 1.57 -14.16 -11.30
N ALA A 69 0.71 -14.24 -10.28
CA ALA A 69 0.50 -15.44 -9.48
C ALA A 69 1.80 -16.01 -8.85
N ALA A 70 2.77 -15.15 -8.55
CA ALA A 70 4.01 -15.59 -7.90
C ALA A 70 3.75 -15.99 -6.45
N GLU A 71 4.49 -16.99 -5.96
CA GLU A 71 4.30 -17.49 -4.60
C GLU A 71 5.06 -16.67 -3.56
N ARG A 72 6.32 -16.35 -3.84
CA ARG A 72 7.15 -15.48 -3.01
C ARG A 72 7.99 -14.60 -3.92
N LEU A 73 7.92 -13.29 -3.68
CA LEU A 73 8.62 -12.30 -4.47
C LEU A 73 9.38 -11.32 -3.55
N GLU A 74 10.69 -11.23 -3.73
CA GLU A 74 11.51 -10.21 -3.09
C GLU A 74 11.88 -9.14 -4.11
N ILE A 75 11.61 -7.87 -3.81
CA ILE A 75 12.01 -6.73 -4.66
C ILE A 75 12.87 -5.80 -3.81
N SER A 76 14.03 -5.40 -4.30
CA SER A 76 14.96 -4.47 -3.65
C SER A 76 15.37 -3.34 -4.60
N GLY A 77 14.44 -2.92 -5.46
CA GLY A 77 14.65 -1.92 -6.51
C GLY A 77 14.12 -2.36 -7.88
N GLY A 78 14.20 -1.46 -8.85
CA GLY A 78 13.70 -1.66 -10.22
C GLY A 78 12.62 -0.66 -10.61
N GLU A 79 12.33 -0.61 -11.90
CA GLU A 79 11.31 0.24 -12.52
C GLU A 79 10.21 -0.62 -13.12
N PHE A 80 8.96 -0.37 -12.75
CA PHE A 80 7.80 -1.16 -13.16
C PHE A 80 6.74 -0.23 -13.73
N SER A 81 6.60 -0.17 -15.05
CA SER A 81 5.66 0.76 -15.70
C SER A 81 4.41 0.09 -16.25
N GLY A 82 4.37 -1.25 -16.27
CA GLY A 82 3.19 -1.99 -16.71
C GLY A 82 2.07 -1.99 -15.67
N SER A 83 0.81 -1.96 -16.13
CA SER A 83 -0.34 -2.18 -15.25
C SER A 83 -0.29 -3.56 -14.60
N MET A 84 -0.76 -3.68 -13.36
CA MET A 84 -0.80 -4.94 -12.63
C MET A 84 0.60 -5.61 -12.59
N ALA A 85 1.66 -4.80 -12.46
CA ALA A 85 3.05 -5.27 -12.52
C ALA A 85 3.33 -6.46 -11.60
N CYS A 86 2.70 -6.45 -10.42
CA CYS A 86 2.62 -7.58 -9.50
C CYS A 86 1.15 -7.85 -9.23
N TYR A 87 0.63 -9.02 -9.59
CA TYR A 87 -0.80 -9.34 -9.43
C TYR A 87 -1.00 -10.76 -8.90
N GLY A 88 -1.94 -10.93 -7.95
CA GLY A 88 -2.28 -12.23 -7.37
C GLY A 88 -1.11 -12.90 -6.64
N ILE A 89 -0.20 -12.11 -6.07
CA ILE A 89 1.01 -12.60 -5.41
C ILE A 89 0.65 -13.17 -4.02
N LYS A 90 1.15 -14.35 -3.64
CA LYS A 90 0.83 -14.94 -2.32
C LYS A 90 1.61 -14.31 -1.15
N SER A 91 2.83 -13.85 -1.42
CA SER A 91 3.69 -13.13 -0.48
C SER A 91 4.72 -12.29 -1.23
N ALA A 92 4.93 -11.05 -0.80
CA ALA A 92 5.99 -10.21 -1.33
C ALA A 92 6.69 -9.39 -0.24
N ALA A 93 8.00 -9.19 -0.39
CA ALA A 93 8.78 -8.25 0.41
C ALA A 93 9.45 -7.25 -0.53
N VAL A 94 9.02 -5.99 -0.46
CA VAL A 94 9.47 -4.91 -1.35
C VAL A 94 10.23 -3.88 -0.54
N LYS A 95 11.45 -3.58 -0.96
CA LYS A 95 12.35 -2.59 -0.37
C LYS A 95 12.68 -1.56 -1.45
N GLY A 96 11.80 -0.59 -1.62
CA GLY A 96 11.92 0.41 -2.68
C GLY A 96 11.60 -0.09 -4.09
N GLY A 97 11.89 0.76 -5.08
CA GLY A 97 11.50 0.59 -6.47
C GLY A 97 10.51 1.68 -6.91
N THR A 98 10.32 1.80 -8.22
CA THR A 98 9.41 2.78 -8.82
C THR A 98 8.35 2.02 -9.62
N PHE A 99 7.08 2.22 -9.28
CA PHE A 99 5.94 1.57 -9.90
C PHE A 99 5.05 2.66 -10.50
N THR A 100 4.94 2.74 -11.82
CA THR A 100 4.18 3.80 -12.50
C THR A 100 2.90 3.34 -13.18
N GLY A 101 2.64 2.04 -13.17
CA GLY A 101 1.43 1.46 -13.75
C GLY A 101 0.32 1.28 -12.71
N ASP A 102 -0.92 1.26 -13.19
CA ASP A 102 -2.10 1.04 -12.35
C ASP A 102 -2.10 -0.36 -11.71
N TYR A 103 -2.77 -0.49 -10.56
CA TYR A 103 -3.05 -1.74 -9.87
C TYR A 103 -1.81 -2.55 -9.47
N ALA A 104 -0.70 -1.87 -9.13
CA ALA A 104 0.48 -2.53 -8.58
C ALA A 104 0.13 -3.30 -7.29
N PHE A 105 0.51 -4.57 -7.21
CA PHE A 105 0.21 -5.47 -6.08
C PHE A 105 -1.28 -5.73 -5.85
N CYS A 106 -2.12 -5.57 -6.88
CA CYS A 106 -3.53 -5.91 -6.81
C CYS A 106 -3.72 -7.42 -6.53
N GLU A 107 -4.70 -7.74 -5.67
CA GLU A 107 -4.97 -9.09 -5.16
C GLU A 107 -3.77 -9.77 -4.46
N GLY A 108 -2.78 -8.99 -4.04
CA GLY A 108 -1.63 -9.48 -3.29
C GLY A 108 -2.02 -9.90 -1.88
N SER A 109 -1.49 -11.03 -1.42
CA SER A 109 -1.56 -11.47 -0.02
C SER A 109 -0.20 -11.31 0.64
N ASN A 110 -0.16 -10.97 1.93
CA ASN A 110 1.07 -10.88 2.75
C ASN A 110 2.18 -10.06 2.06
N VAL A 111 1.81 -8.91 1.49
CA VAL A 111 2.72 -7.99 0.82
C VAL A 111 3.27 -7.00 1.83
N VAL A 112 4.59 -6.93 1.99
CA VAL A 112 5.26 -5.97 2.87
C VAL A 112 6.01 -4.96 2.01
N LEU A 113 5.59 -3.69 2.05
CA LEU A 113 6.23 -2.58 1.37
C LEU A 113 7.05 -1.77 2.37
N THR A 114 8.36 -1.68 2.15
CA THR A 114 9.29 -0.85 2.92
C THR A 114 9.85 0.24 2.01
N GLY A 115 9.06 1.29 1.80
CA GLY A 115 9.39 2.38 0.89
C GLY A 115 9.06 2.09 -0.58
N GLY A 116 9.48 3.00 -1.45
CA GLY A 116 9.20 2.97 -2.89
C GLY A 116 8.32 4.15 -3.34
N ASP A 117 8.27 4.35 -4.65
CA ASP A 117 7.46 5.37 -5.30
C ASP A 117 6.43 4.69 -6.20
N PHE A 118 5.16 4.96 -5.93
CA PHE A 118 4.03 4.38 -6.63
C PHE A 118 3.22 5.50 -7.25
N THR A 119 3.10 5.50 -8.57
CA THR A 119 2.22 6.40 -9.32
C THR A 119 1.25 5.58 -10.15
N GLY A 120 -0.01 5.98 -10.21
CA GLY A 120 -1.06 5.19 -10.85
C GLY A 120 -2.12 4.75 -9.85
N ARG A 121 -3.31 4.41 -10.34
CA ARG A 121 -4.45 4.10 -9.46
C ARG A 121 -4.38 2.69 -8.89
N GLY A 122 -5.03 2.45 -7.76
CA GLY A 122 -5.34 1.08 -7.31
C GLY A 122 -4.16 0.28 -6.78
N ALA A 123 -3.05 0.92 -6.39
CA ALA A 123 -1.97 0.22 -5.72
C ALA A 123 -2.50 -0.49 -4.45
N LEU A 124 -2.18 -1.77 -4.28
CA LEU A 124 -2.72 -2.64 -3.22
C LEU A 124 -4.26 -2.78 -3.22
N SER A 125 -4.93 -2.56 -4.35
CA SER A 125 -6.36 -2.89 -4.52
C SER A 125 -6.61 -4.36 -4.19
N GLU A 126 -7.66 -4.66 -3.43
CA GLU A 126 -8.06 -6.02 -3.05
C GLU A 126 -6.99 -6.83 -2.32
N ALA A 127 -5.95 -6.16 -1.80
CA ALA A 127 -4.87 -6.81 -1.10
C ALA A 127 -5.32 -7.36 0.27
N ARG A 128 -4.70 -8.45 0.71
CA ARG A 128 -5.01 -9.13 1.97
C ARG A 128 -3.78 -9.18 2.87
N HIS A 129 -3.91 -8.68 4.09
CA HIS A 129 -2.82 -8.69 5.07
C HIS A 129 -1.55 -8.00 4.55
N ALA A 130 -1.73 -6.91 3.79
CA ALA A 130 -0.63 -6.08 3.33
C ALA A 130 -0.11 -5.19 4.47
N GLU A 131 1.18 -4.90 4.45
CA GLU A 131 1.85 -4.04 5.40
C GLU A 131 2.65 -2.97 4.66
N VAL A 132 2.46 -1.69 5.01
CA VAL A 132 3.17 -0.55 4.41
C VAL A 132 3.95 0.19 5.48
N ARG A 133 5.28 0.18 5.36
CA ARG A 133 6.22 0.79 6.32
C ARG A 133 6.80 2.13 5.84
N GLY A 134 6.19 2.74 4.84
CA GLY A 134 6.65 3.97 4.21
C GLY A 134 6.60 3.90 2.69
N GLY A 135 6.91 5.02 2.05
CA GLY A 135 6.86 5.19 0.60
C GLY A 135 6.03 6.41 0.20
N ARG A 136 5.98 6.67 -1.10
CA ARG A 136 5.12 7.67 -1.72
C ARG A 136 4.14 6.96 -2.65
N PHE A 137 2.85 7.25 -2.47
CA PHE A 137 1.76 6.70 -3.27
C PHE A 137 0.96 7.86 -3.84
N ASP A 138 1.09 8.10 -5.14
CA ASP A 138 0.53 9.23 -5.87
C ASP A 138 -0.44 8.71 -6.94
N GLY A 139 -1.69 8.53 -6.53
CA GLY A 139 -2.73 7.91 -7.33
C GLY A 139 -3.98 7.63 -6.52
N ALA A 140 -5.12 7.57 -7.21
CA ALA A 140 -6.40 7.25 -6.59
C ALA A 140 -6.48 5.78 -6.15
N GLU A 141 -7.46 5.45 -5.32
CA GLU A 141 -7.86 4.08 -4.99
C GLU A 141 -6.77 3.20 -4.35
N PHE A 142 -5.78 3.82 -3.71
CA PHE A 142 -4.80 3.08 -2.91
C PHE A 142 -5.53 2.21 -1.86
N GLY A 143 -5.28 0.90 -1.87
CA GLY A 143 -5.85 0.00 -0.87
C GLY A 143 -7.37 -0.11 -0.90
N ILE A 144 -8.02 0.22 -2.02
CA ILE A 144 -9.46 -0.01 -2.19
C ILE A 144 -9.79 -1.48 -1.95
N THR A 145 -10.90 -1.73 -1.22
CA THR A 145 -11.39 -3.08 -0.86
C THR A 145 -10.37 -4.00 -0.18
N ALA A 146 -9.27 -3.44 0.35
CA ALA A 146 -8.24 -4.22 1.03
C ALA A 146 -8.76 -4.78 2.36
N LEU A 147 -8.23 -5.94 2.76
CA LEU A 147 -8.61 -6.66 3.98
C LEU A 147 -7.42 -6.80 4.93
N GLY A 148 -7.57 -6.26 6.14
CA GLY A 148 -6.60 -6.44 7.23
C GLY A 148 -5.24 -5.82 6.92
N MET A 149 -5.22 -4.67 6.25
CA MET A 149 -4.00 -3.95 5.90
C MET A 149 -3.48 -3.13 7.08
N VAL A 150 -2.16 -3.05 7.23
CA VAL A 150 -1.49 -2.27 8.27
C VAL A 150 -0.57 -1.24 7.63
N ILE A 151 -0.74 0.03 7.96
CA ILE A 151 0.07 1.14 7.45
C ILE A 151 0.80 1.78 8.62
N HIS A 152 2.11 1.63 8.68
CA HIS A 152 2.95 2.32 9.66
C HIS A 152 3.28 3.75 9.20
N GLY A 153 3.36 4.02 7.91
CA GLY A 153 3.63 5.37 7.43
C GLY A 153 3.72 5.47 5.92
N GLY A 154 3.97 6.69 5.44
CA GLY A 154 4.05 7.02 4.03
C GLY A 154 3.36 8.34 3.70
N HIS A 155 3.44 8.72 2.43
CA HIS A 155 2.73 9.85 1.87
C HIS A 155 1.79 9.34 0.81
N PHE A 156 0.49 9.54 1.02
CA PHE A 156 -0.57 9.05 0.15
C PHE A 156 -1.33 10.24 -0.41
N THR A 157 -1.34 10.37 -1.74
CA THR A 157 -2.01 11.45 -2.45
C THR A 157 -2.94 10.86 -3.51
N GLY A 158 -4.21 11.25 -3.49
CA GLY A 158 -5.21 10.73 -4.42
C GLY A 158 -6.60 10.66 -3.82
N SER A 159 -7.63 10.43 -4.64
CA SER A 159 -8.98 10.18 -4.14
C SER A 159 -9.19 8.72 -3.72
N ASP A 160 -10.20 8.47 -2.90
CA ASP A 160 -10.72 7.14 -2.60
C ASP A 160 -9.68 6.21 -1.94
N LEU A 161 -8.76 6.81 -1.19
CA LEU A 161 -7.74 6.09 -0.43
C LEU A 161 -8.45 5.22 0.61
N LEU A 162 -8.17 3.91 0.60
CA LEU A 162 -8.72 2.92 1.53
C LEU A 162 -10.24 2.76 1.45
N ARG A 163 -10.85 3.15 0.31
CA ARG A 163 -12.29 3.04 0.12
C ARG A 163 -12.75 1.59 0.24
N SER A 164 -13.84 1.37 0.97
CA SER A 164 -14.46 0.06 1.23
C SER A 164 -13.49 -0.96 1.84
N SER A 165 -12.40 -0.51 2.45
CA SER A 165 -11.44 -1.40 3.13
C SER A 165 -12.02 -1.92 4.45
N ILE A 166 -11.54 -3.08 4.89
CA ILE A 166 -12.06 -3.80 6.05
C ILE A 166 -10.92 -4.12 7.00
N ARG A 167 -11.06 -3.76 8.28
CA ARG A 167 -10.05 -4.00 9.34
C ARG A 167 -8.70 -3.37 9.02
N THR A 168 -8.72 -2.20 8.39
CA THR A 168 -7.50 -1.44 8.10
C THR A 168 -6.99 -0.76 9.37
N VAL A 169 -5.69 -0.88 9.62
CA VAL A 169 -4.98 -0.24 10.72
C VAL A 169 -3.99 0.77 10.15
N VAL A 170 -4.13 2.04 10.51
CA VAL A 170 -3.24 3.13 10.08
C VAL A 170 -2.60 3.72 11.32
N LEU A 171 -1.27 3.66 11.41
CA LEU A 171 -0.48 4.03 12.58
C LEU A 171 0.39 5.27 12.34
N GLY A 172 0.34 5.82 11.13
CA GLY A 172 1.10 6.99 10.74
C GLY A 172 0.98 7.30 9.26
N GLY A 173 1.68 8.34 8.84
CA GLY A 173 1.66 8.83 7.46
C GLY A 173 0.61 9.90 7.20
N THR A 174 0.69 10.49 6.03
CA THR A 174 -0.21 11.58 5.61
C THR A 174 -1.03 11.14 4.41
N MET A 175 -2.35 11.38 4.47
CA MET A 175 -3.32 11.02 3.44
C MET A 175 -4.00 12.28 2.91
N THR A 176 -3.47 12.83 1.83
CA THR A 176 -3.97 14.06 1.20
C THR A 176 -4.84 13.70 0.01
N GLY A 177 -6.13 14.04 0.08
CA GLY A 177 -7.05 13.74 -1.00
C GLY A 177 -8.49 13.72 -0.55
N ARG A 178 -9.39 13.28 -1.45
CA ARG A 178 -10.83 13.18 -1.18
C ARG A 178 -11.23 11.76 -0.84
N ASN A 179 -12.32 11.62 -0.09
CA ASN A 179 -12.94 10.34 0.23
C ASN A 179 -12.00 9.33 0.92
N VAL A 180 -11.10 9.82 1.78
CA VAL A 180 -10.24 8.93 2.56
C VAL A 180 -11.13 8.07 3.48
N LEU A 181 -10.95 6.75 3.42
CA LEU A 181 -11.71 5.75 4.19
C LEU A 181 -13.22 5.72 3.89
N GLU A 182 -13.65 6.26 2.75
CA GLU A 182 -15.06 6.15 2.34
C GLU A 182 -15.51 4.68 2.37
N GLU A 183 -16.66 4.41 2.97
CA GLU A 183 -17.22 3.07 3.16
C GLU A 183 -16.34 2.06 3.93
N ALA A 184 -15.25 2.50 4.57
CA ALA A 184 -14.40 1.60 5.33
C ALA A 184 -15.11 1.08 6.59
N THR A 185 -14.84 -0.17 6.95
CA THR A 185 -15.40 -0.83 8.14
C THR A 185 -14.28 -1.33 9.06
N GLU A 186 -14.53 -1.23 10.36
CA GLU A 186 -13.56 -1.58 11.41
C GLU A 186 -12.22 -0.86 11.24
N ALA A 187 -12.25 0.39 10.75
CA ALA A 187 -11.05 1.19 10.57
C ALA A 187 -10.44 1.58 11.92
N ARG A 188 -9.12 1.45 12.08
CA ARG A 188 -8.39 1.87 13.27
C ARG A 188 -7.26 2.79 12.85
N VAL A 189 -7.45 4.08 13.01
CA VAL A 189 -6.52 5.10 12.54
C VAL A 189 -6.00 5.87 13.74
N MET A 190 -4.67 5.94 13.85
CA MET A 190 -3.93 6.82 14.73
C MET A 190 -2.76 7.39 13.94
N THR A 191 -2.88 8.63 13.47
CA THR A 191 -1.82 9.24 12.67
C THR A 191 -1.45 10.63 13.20
N HIS A 192 -0.14 10.90 13.30
CA HIS A 192 0.40 12.24 13.53
C HIS A 192 0.38 13.11 12.27
N GLY A 193 -0.06 12.55 11.13
CA GLY A 193 -0.17 13.25 9.86
C GLY A 193 -1.52 13.92 9.64
N THR A 194 -1.77 14.30 8.39
CA THR A 194 -3.02 14.92 7.97
C THR A 194 -3.91 13.93 7.22
N ILE A 195 -5.21 13.98 7.50
CA ILE A 195 -6.27 13.43 6.65
C ILE A 195 -6.91 14.61 5.91
N GLY A 196 -6.76 14.66 4.59
CA GLY A 196 -7.26 15.77 3.77
C GLY A 196 -8.78 15.88 3.82
N HIS A 197 -9.49 14.81 3.44
CA HIS A 197 -10.94 14.77 3.54
C HIS A 197 -11.40 13.38 3.94
N LEU A 198 -12.00 13.31 5.13
CA LEU A 198 -12.56 12.07 5.66
C LEU A 198 -13.90 11.77 4.99
N GLY A 199 -14.00 10.61 4.32
CA GLY A 199 -15.21 10.14 3.66
C GLY A 199 -16.26 9.60 4.63
N LYS A 200 -17.33 9.02 4.08
CA LYS A 200 -18.37 8.33 4.84
C LYS A 200 -17.87 6.98 5.36
N VAL A 201 -17.11 6.99 6.45
CA VAL A 201 -16.66 5.77 7.15
C VAL A 201 -17.86 5.10 7.83
N LEU A 202 -17.94 3.78 7.79
CA LEU A 202 -19.09 3.02 8.31
C LEU A 202 -18.91 2.60 9.77
N SER A 203 -17.69 2.24 10.17
CA SER A 203 -17.34 1.93 11.57
C SER A 203 -15.84 2.02 11.82
N GLY A 204 -15.47 2.36 13.06
CA GLY A 204 -14.07 2.42 13.47
C GLY A 204 -13.73 3.60 14.37
N VAL A 205 -12.44 3.71 14.69
CA VAL A 205 -11.90 4.80 15.51
C VAL A 205 -10.82 5.51 14.72
N ILE A 206 -10.94 6.83 14.65
CA ILE A 206 -10.07 7.69 13.87
C ILE A 206 -9.52 8.77 14.79
N ALA A 207 -8.21 8.71 15.04
CA ALA A 207 -7.43 9.75 15.68
C ALA A 207 -6.40 10.27 14.69
N ALA A 208 -6.45 11.56 14.36
CA ALA A 208 -5.49 12.19 13.46
C ALA A 208 -5.02 13.53 14.01
N ARG A 209 -3.76 13.90 13.81
CA ARG A 209 -3.28 15.24 14.19
C ARG A 209 -4.14 16.31 13.54
N ARG A 210 -4.41 16.15 12.25
CA ARG A 210 -5.24 17.09 11.50
C ARG A 210 -6.23 16.39 10.58
N ILE A 211 -7.48 16.83 10.60
CA ILE A 211 -8.51 16.49 9.63
C ILE A 211 -8.94 17.78 8.93
N GLU A 212 -8.64 17.94 7.63
CA GLU A 212 -8.90 19.24 6.96
C GLU A 212 -10.38 19.42 6.61
N ALA A 213 -11.05 18.35 6.20
CA ALA A 213 -12.47 18.35 5.86
C ALA A 213 -13.13 17.01 6.19
N ILE A 214 -14.44 17.03 6.37
CA ILE A 214 -15.27 15.84 6.61
C ILE A 214 -16.43 15.85 5.63
N SER A 215 -16.75 14.68 5.12
CA SER A 215 -17.86 14.51 4.20
C SER A 215 -19.19 14.96 4.84
N PRO A 216 -20.03 15.74 4.12
CA PRO A 216 -21.31 16.20 4.66
C PRO A 216 -22.29 15.06 4.92
N ASP A 217 -22.12 13.92 4.24
CA ASP A 217 -22.95 12.72 4.40
C ASP A 217 -22.41 11.72 5.44
N LEU A 218 -21.32 12.06 6.14
CA LEU A 218 -20.80 11.21 7.22
C LEU A 218 -21.78 11.19 8.40
N VAL A 219 -22.33 10.01 8.66
CA VAL A 219 -23.17 9.75 9.83
C VAL A 219 -22.34 8.99 10.85
N VAL A 220 -22.14 9.59 12.03
CA VAL A 220 -21.46 8.92 13.13
C VAL A 220 -22.41 7.86 13.70
N SER A 221 -22.09 6.59 13.47
CA SER A 221 -22.81 5.44 13.97
C SER A 221 -22.34 5.03 15.38
N GLU A 222 -23.10 4.17 16.05
CA GLU A 222 -22.68 3.58 17.32
C GLU A 222 -21.35 2.82 17.14
N GLY A 223 -20.36 3.12 17.98
CA GLY A 223 -19.01 2.55 17.87
C GLY A 223 -18.08 3.27 16.89
N MET A 224 -18.53 4.39 16.29
CA MET A 224 -17.65 5.29 15.55
C MET A 224 -17.15 6.43 16.44
N ILE A 225 -15.83 6.68 16.44
CA ILE A 225 -15.22 7.78 17.18
C ILE A 225 -14.26 8.52 16.24
N ILE A 226 -14.40 9.85 16.17
CA ILE A 226 -13.52 10.72 15.38
C ILE A 226 -12.90 11.74 16.31
N MET A 227 -11.58 11.77 16.36
CA MET A 227 -10.77 12.64 17.20
C MET A 227 -9.71 13.34 16.36
N ALA A 228 -9.48 14.62 16.62
CA ALA A 228 -8.37 15.34 16.02
C ALA A 228 -7.80 16.44 16.93
N GLU A 229 -6.50 16.72 16.82
CA GLU A 229 -5.89 17.88 17.51
C GLU A 229 -6.25 19.19 16.78
N GLU A 230 -6.36 19.11 15.44
CA GLU A 230 -6.74 20.23 14.58
C GLU A 230 -7.81 19.80 13.56
N THR A 231 -8.78 20.69 13.33
CA THR A 231 -9.73 20.54 12.22
C THR A 231 -9.69 21.76 11.31
N GLY A 232 -9.77 21.54 9.99
CA GLY A 232 -9.86 22.63 9.02
C GLY A 232 -11.22 23.34 9.03
N THR A 233 -12.24 22.66 9.54
CA THR A 233 -13.58 23.19 9.75
C THR A 233 -14.07 22.85 11.15
N THR A 234 -14.89 23.72 11.76
CA THR A 234 -15.60 23.36 12.99
C THR A 234 -16.67 22.34 12.65
N ASP A 235 -16.46 21.10 13.07
CA ASP A 235 -17.40 19.99 12.85
C ASP A 235 -17.69 19.31 14.18
N GLU A 236 -18.96 19.36 14.61
CA GLU A 236 -19.40 18.84 15.91
C GLU A 236 -19.25 17.31 16.03
N ARG A 237 -19.05 16.61 14.91
CA ARG A 237 -18.80 15.16 14.87
C ARG A 237 -17.37 14.80 15.29
N VAL A 238 -16.47 15.78 15.40
CA VAL A 238 -15.08 15.58 15.79
C VAL A 238 -14.86 16.01 17.23
N ILE A 239 -14.27 15.10 18.00
CA ILE A 239 -13.77 15.39 19.34
C ILE A 239 -12.41 16.08 19.18
N LEU A 240 -12.33 17.34 19.59
CA LEU A 240 -11.07 18.07 19.61
C LEU A 240 -10.21 17.60 20.79
N LEU A 241 -8.99 17.17 20.47
CA LEU A 241 -7.99 16.76 21.45
C LEU A 241 -7.06 17.93 21.77
N PRO A 242 -6.49 17.99 22.99
CA PRO A 242 -5.37 18.87 23.29
C PRO A 242 -4.20 18.61 22.32
N ALA A 243 -3.45 19.67 21.99
CA ALA A 243 -2.26 19.54 21.18
C ALA A 243 -1.20 18.65 21.88
N GLY A 244 -0.63 17.70 21.16
CA GLY A 244 0.37 16.76 21.66
C GLY A 244 -0.21 15.48 22.26
N THR A 245 -1.54 15.30 22.27
CA THR A 245 -2.20 14.05 22.65
C THR A 245 -1.86 12.92 21.68
N ILE A 246 -1.74 13.21 20.38
CA ILE A 246 -1.35 12.24 19.36
C ILE A 246 0.19 12.18 19.31
N PRO A 247 0.81 11.01 19.60
CA PRO A 247 2.26 10.89 19.66
C PRO A 247 2.93 11.30 18.36
N ASP A 248 4.09 11.96 18.47
CA ASP A 248 4.93 12.25 17.32
C ASP A 248 5.51 10.96 16.73
N GLY A 249 5.40 10.82 15.40
CA GLY A 249 5.90 9.67 14.68
C GLY A 249 4.95 8.47 14.69
N ALA A 250 5.27 7.48 13.87
CA ALA A 250 4.52 6.25 13.81
C ALA A 250 5.05 5.25 14.86
N PRO A 251 4.18 4.60 15.65
CA PRO A 251 4.60 3.51 16.50
C PRO A 251 5.24 2.39 15.66
N ALA A 252 6.39 1.90 16.11
CA ALA A 252 7.07 0.78 15.46
C ALA A 252 6.30 -0.55 15.63
N ASP A 253 5.49 -0.66 16.68
CA ASP A 253 4.70 -1.86 17.02
C ASP A 253 3.20 -1.57 16.94
N THR A 254 2.50 -2.37 16.13
CA THR A 254 1.04 -2.35 15.99
C THR A 254 0.31 -2.54 17.32
N LYS A 255 0.80 -3.42 18.20
CA LYS A 255 0.17 -3.67 19.51
C LYS A 255 0.23 -2.43 20.39
N GLN A 256 1.38 -1.78 20.44
CA GLN A 256 1.56 -0.55 21.19
C GLN A 256 0.65 0.55 20.63
N ALA A 257 0.59 0.69 19.32
CA ALA A 257 -0.27 1.68 18.66
C ALA A 257 -1.75 1.49 18.99
N LEU A 258 -2.23 0.24 18.92
CA LEU A 258 -3.61 -0.10 19.25
C LEU A 258 -3.90 0.06 20.74
N SER A 259 -2.93 -0.20 21.61
CA SER A 259 -3.05 0.07 23.05
C SER A 259 -3.21 1.56 23.33
N HIS A 260 -2.42 2.43 22.67
CA HIS A 260 -2.55 3.87 22.81
C HIS A 260 -3.91 4.36 22.30
N LEU A 261 -4.35 3.88 21.12
CA LEU A 261 -5.67 4.20 20.60
C LEU A 261 -6.77 3.79 21.58
N GLN A 262 -6.64 2.62 22.22
CA GLN A 262 -7.58 2.19 23.26
C GLN A 262 -7.57 3.12 24.48
N SER A 263 -6.40 3.55 24.95
CA SER A 263 -6.32 4.50 26.06
C SER A 263 -6.99 5.84 25.74
N LEU A 264 -6.93 6.32 24.50
CA LEU A 264 -7.65 7.53 24.07
C LEU A 264 -9.17 7.33 24.11
N ILE A 265 -9.64 6.17 23.65
CA ILE A 265 -11.06 5.80 23.71
C ILE A 265 -11.55 5.77 25.17
N ASP A 266 -10.76 5.15 26.05
CA ASP A 266 -11.11 4.99 27.46
C ASP A 266 -11.13 6.35 28.21
N ALA A 267 -10.23 7.27 27.87
CA ALA A 267 -10.23 8.63 28.41
C ALA A 267 -11.48 9.40 27.98
N TYR A 268 -11.81 9.35 26.68
CA TYR A 268 -13.03 9.95 26.15
C TYR A 268 -14.30 9.39 26.82
N ALA A 269 -14.38 8.07 27.01
CA ALA A 269 -15.53 7.43 27.65
C ALA A 269 -15.72 7.87 29.11
N LYS A 270 -14.67 8.39 29.77
CA LYS A 270 -14.73 8.93 31.13
C LYS A 270 -15.01 10.44 31.19
N GLY A 271 -14.98 11.13 30.04
CA GLY A 271 -15.11 12.58 29.96
C GLY A 271 -13.85 13.34 30.42
N GLU A 272 -12.68 12.71 30.30
CA GLU A 272 -11.35 13.30 30.54
C GLU A 272 -10.76 13.88 29.25
#